data_AF-W1YRZ1-F1
#
_entry.id   AF-W1YRZ1-F1
#
_cell.length_a   1.000
_cell.length_b   1.000
_cell.length_c   1.000
_cell.angle_alpha   90.00
_cell.angle_beta   90.00
_cell.angle_gamma   90.00
#
_symmetry.space_group_name_H-M   'P 1'
#
loop_
_entity.id
_entity.type
_entity.pdbx_description
1 polymer ?
#
loop_
_entity_poly.entity_id
_entity_poly.type
_entity_poly.pdbx_seq_one_letter_code
_entity_poly.pdbx_strand_id
1 'polypeptide(L)'
;GWRGERDTRGDTSWVPPEMIERIEVLRGPAAARYGNGAAGGVVNIITKKGSDEWHGSWDAYFNAPEHKEEGATKRTNFSLTGPLGDEFSFRLYGNLDKTQADAW
;
A
#
# COMPACT_ATOMS: atom_id res chain seq x y z
N GLY A 1 20.63 11.32 21.08
CA GLY A 1 21.51 10.17 20.76
C GLY A 1 22.07 10.37 19.37
N TRP A 2 23.35 10.10 19.18
CA TRP A 2 24.03 10.14 17.88
C TRP A 2 23.59 8.95 17.01
N ARG A 3 22.55 9.15 16.20
CA ARG A 3 22.25 8.44 14.94
C ARG A 3 20.94 9.01 14.42
N GLY A 4 20.95 9.51 13.20
CA GLY A 4 19.77 10.08 12.53
C GLY A 4 18.75 9.01 12.14
N GLU A 5 18.33 8.17 13.09
CA GLU A 5 17.09 7.40 12.97
C GLU A 5 15.98 8.41 12.70
N ARG A 6 15.47 8.41 11.46
CA ARG A 6 14.18 9.04 11.20
C ARG A 6 13.15 8.21 11.94
N ASP A 7 12.51 8.80 12.94
CA ASP A 7 11.35 8.21 13.61
C ASP A 7 10.14 8.33 12.67
N THR A 8 10.13 7.49 11.63
CA THR A 8 9.06 7.40 10.64
C THR A 8 8.66 5.95 10.47
N ARG A 9 7.41 5.71 10.04
CA ARG A 9 6.91 4.37 9.70
C ARG A 9 7.34 3.89 8.30
N GLY A 10 8.27 4.61 7.66
CA GLY A 10 8.63 4.39 6.26
C GLY A 10 7.56 4.86 5.27
N ASP A 11 7.77 4.52 3.99
CA ASP A 11 6.94 5.01 2.86
C ASP A 11 6.19 3.89 2.11
N THR A 12 6.22 2.66 2.61
CA THR A 12 5.60 1.51 1.91
C THR A 12 4.12 1.31 2.25
N SER A 13 3.58 2.06 3.21
CA SER A 13 2.20 1.92 3.70
C SER A 13 1.22 2.93 3.10
N TRP A 14 1.65 3.79 2.17
CA TRP A 14 0.77 4.77 1.52
C TRP A 14 -0.30 4.15 0.62
N VAL A 15 -0.04 2.94 0.12
CA VAL A 15 -0.96 2.20 -0.76
C VAL A 15 -1.53 1.01 0.00
N PRO A 16 -2.86 0.90 0.13
CA PRO A 16 -3.49 -0.25 0.76
C PRO A 16 -3.13 -1.54 0.01
N PRO A 17 -2.83 -2.66 0.70
CA PRO A 17 -2.42 -3.91 0.05
C PRO A 17 -3.39 -4.39 -1.04
N GLU A 18 -4.69 -4.22 -0.80
CA GLU A 18 -5.77 -4.64 -1.67
C GLU A 18 -5.83 -3.83 -2.98
N MET A 19 -5.15 -2.67 -3.03
CA MET A 19 -5.07 -1.80 -4.22
C MET A 19 -3.84 -2.07 -5.08
N ILE A 20 -2.94 -2.95 -4.64
CA ILE A 20 -1.72 -3.32 -5.34
C ILE A 20 -2.06 -4.35 -6.42
N GLU A 21 -1.62 -4.08 -7.64
CA GLU A 21 -1.63 -5.05 -8.74
C GLU A 21 -0.39 -5.95 -8.64
N ARG A 22 0.78 -5.33 -8.50
CA ARG A 22 2.05 -6.02 -8.30
C ARG A 22 3.10 -5.12 -7.65
N ILE A 23 4.15 -5.74 -7.13
CA ILE A 23 5.33 -5.05 -6.60
C ILE A 23 6.55 -5.51 -7.36
N GLU A 24 7.32 -4.55 -7.88
CA GLU A 24 8.60 -4.82 -8.53
C GLU A 24 9.73 -4.44 -7.58
N VAL A 25 10.59 -5.41 -7.25
CA VAL A 25 11.74 -5.21 -6.35
C VAL A 25 13.03 -5.32 -7.16
N LEU A 26 13.73 -4.21 -7.33
CA LEU A 26 15.00 -4.13 -8.03
C LEU A 26 16.13 -3.97 -7.02
N ARG A 27 17.15 -4.82 -7.14
CA ARG A 27 18.29 -4.87 -6.21
C ARG A 27 19.59 -4.56 -6.94
N GLY A 28 20.52 -3.91 -6.24
CA GLY A 28 21.87 -3.64 -6.72
C GLY A 28 21.91 -2.88 -8.06
N PRO A 29 22.74 -3.30 -9.04
CA PRO A 29 23.01 -2.51 -10.25
C PRO A 29 21.76 -2.27 -11.12
N ALA A 30 20.75 -3.14 -11.05
CA ALA A 30 19.49 -2.96 -11.79
C ALA A 30 18.66 -1.76 -11.28
N ALA A 31 18.81 -1.38 -10.02
CA ALA A 31 18.11 -0.25 -9.40
C ALA A 31 18.77 1.09 -9.75
N ALA A 32 20.06 1.11 -10.07
CA ALA A 32 20.84 2.33 -10.33
C ALA A 32 20.24 3.20 -11.45
N ARG A 33 19.50 2.61 -12.40
CA ARG A 33 18.80 3.33 -13.47
C ARG A 33 17.73 4.31 -12.97
N TYR A 34 17.24 4.14 -11.73
CA TYR A 34 16.25 5.04 -11.11
C TYR A 34 16.91 6.27 -10.46
N GLY A 35 18.25 6.36 -10.48
CA GLY A 35 18.98 7.57 -10.08
C GLY A 35 19.04 7.77 -8.57
N ASN A 36 18.85 9.01 -8.13
CA ASN A 36 19.06 9.41 -6.74
C ASN A 36 18.14 8.63 -5.77
N GLY A 37 18.70 8.14 -4.67
CA GLY A 37 17.98 7.34 -3.66
C GLY A 37 17.89 5.83 -3.95
N ALA A 38 18.30 5.37 -5.13
CA ALA A 38 18.18 3.96 -5.54
C ALA A 38 19.41 3.08 -5.22
N ALA A 39 20.40 3.61 -4.46
CA ALA A 39 21.66 2.92 -4.20
C ALA A 39 21.51 1.57 -3.48
N GLY A 40 20.49 1.43 -2.62
CA GLY A 40 20.15 0.15 -1.95
C GLY A 40 19.21 -0.75 -2.77
N GLY A 41 18.42 -0.17 -3.66
CA GLY A 41 17.36 -0.86 -4.38
C GLY A 41 16.15 0.05 -4.64
N VAL A 42 15.17 -0.46 -5.37
CA VAL A 42 13.88 0.20 -5.63
C VAL A 42 12.76 -0.78 -5.36
N VAL A 43 11.76 -0.32 -4.62
CA VAL A 43 10.46 -0.98 -4.47
C VAL A 43 9.44 -0.14 -5.21
N ASN A 44 8.96 -0.65 -6.35
CA ASN A 44 7.96 0.02 -7.16
C ASN A 44 6.60 -0.64 -6.94
N ILE A 45 5.68 0.09 -6.29
CA ILE A 45 4.32 -0.36 -6.01
C ILE A 45 3.42 0.05 -7.17
N ILE A 46 2.87 -0.92 -7.89
CA ILE A 46 2.01 -0.69 -9.04
C ILE A 46 0.57 -0.98 -8.63
N THR A 47 -0.29 0.03 -8.71
CA THR A 47 -1.70 -0.11 -8.31
C THR A 47 -2.57 -0.70 -9.44
N LYS A 48 -3.70 -1.29 -9.05
CA LYS A 48 -4.73 -1.80 -9.98
C LYS A 48 -5.13 -0.74 -11.00
N LYS A 49 -5.31 -1.11 -12.27
CA LYS A 49 -5.72 -0.15 -13.31
C LYS A 49 -7.22 0.12 -13.26
N GLY A 50 -7.63 1.23 -13.87
CA GLY A 50 -9.04 1.45 -14.18
C GLY A 50 -9.51 0.51 -15.29
N SER A 51 -10.82 0.34 -15.39
CA SER A 51 -11.50 -0.43 -16.44
C SER A 51 -12.54 0.45 -17.13
N ASP A 52 -12.79 0.18 -18.41
CA ASP A 52 -13.88 0.80 -19.18
C ASP A 52 -15.24 0.14 -18.87
N GLU A 53 -15.23 -0.86 -18.00
CA GLU A 53 -16.41 -1.49 -17.43
C GLU A 53 -16.49 -1.24 -15.93
N TRP A 54 -17.72 -1.21 -15.40
CA TRP A 54 -17.96 -1.07 -13.96
C TRP A 54 -17.37 -2.26 -13.19
N HIS A 55 -16.39 -1.97 -12.35
CA HIS A 55 -15.79 -2.91 -11.42
C HIS A 55 -15.65 -2.26 -10.05
N GLY A 56 -15.94 -3.02 -8.99
CA GLY A 56 -15.77 -2.54 -7.63
C GLY A 56 -15.33 -3.66 -6.69
N SER A 57 -14.66 -3.28 -5.61
CA SER A 57 -14.33 -4.18 -4.51
C SER A 57 -14.63 -3.52 -3.18
N TRP A 58 -14.98 -4.34 -2.20
CA TRP A 58 -15.00 -3.96 -0.79
C TRP A 58 -14.38 -5.10 0.00
N ASP A 59 -13.28 -4.80 0.66
CA ASP A 59 -12.50 -5.77 1.39
C ASP A 59 -12.41 -5.37 2.88
N ALA A 60 -12.32 -6.37 3.74
CA ALA A 60 -12.19 -6.22 5.18
C ALA A 60 -11.18 -7.23 5.73
N TYR A 61 -10.34 -6.77 6.65
CA TYR A 61 -9.28 -7.55 7.26
C TYR A 61 -9.25 -7.32 8.78
N PHE A 62 -8.99 -8.38 9.52
CA PHE A 62 -8.72 -8.36 10.95
C PHE A 62 -7.73 -9.48 11.29
N ASN A 63 -6.84 -9.25 12.26
CA ASN A 63 -6.06 -10.31 12.89
C ASN A 63 -6.44 -10.46 14.37
N ALA A 64 -6.13 -11.64 14.91
CA ALA A 64 -6.28 -11.97 16.32
C ALA A 64 -4.94 -12.50 16.84
N PRO A 65 -4.10 -11.62 17.41
CA PRO A 65 -2.85 -12.05 18.04
C PRO A 65 -3.11 -13.05 19.19
N GLU A 66 -2.22 -14.01 19.39
CA GLU A 66 -2.33 -15.02 20.46
C GLU A 66 -2.08 -14.38 21.84
N HIS A 67 -1.14 -13.44 21.87
CA HIS A 67 -0.73 -12.69 23.05
C HIS A 67 -1.49 -11.38 23.15
N LYS A 68 -2.02 -11.06 24.33
CA LYS A 68 -2.78 -9.82 24.55
C LYS A 68 -1.89 -8.58 24.55
N GLU A 69 -0.58 -8.79 24.67
CA GLU A 69 0.43 -7.74 24.56
C GLU A 69 0.63 -7.29 23.11
N GLU A 70 0.19 -8.05 22.10
CA GLU A 70 0.35 -7.70 20.70
C GLU A 70 -0.87 -6.92 20.16
N GLY A 71 -0.59 -5.83 19.46
CA GLY A 71 -1.61 -4.96 18.87
C GLY A 71 -2.41 -5.63 17.75
N ALA A 72 -3.74 -5.64 17.88
CA ALA A 72 -4.61 -6.06 16.79
C ALA A 72 -4.78 -4.97 15.71
N THR A 73 -4.82 -5.39 14.46
CA THR A 73 -5.07 -4.60 13.25
C THR A 73 -6.46 -4.89 12.70
N LYS A 74 -7.16 -3.83 12.32
CA LYS A 74 -8.38 -3.88 11.53
C LYS A 74 -8.24 -2.95 10.33
N ARG A 75 -8.65 -3.41 9.16
CA ARG A 75 -8.60 -2.64 7.93
C ARG A 75 -9.85 -2.87 7.09
N THR A 76 -10.34 -1.81 6.48
CA THR A 76 -11.34 -1.90 5.42
C THR A 76 -10.96 -0.98 4.27
N ASN A 77 -11.32 -1.39 3.07
CA ASN A 77 -11.05 -0.62 1.87
C ASN A 77 -12.11 -0.90 0.81
N PHE A 78 -12.29 0.08 -0.06
CA PHE A 78 -13.16 -0.04 -1.20
C PHE A 78 -12.45 0.49 -2.45
N SER A 79 -12.85 -0.02 -3.61
CA SER A 79 -12.47 0.52 -4.89
C SER A 79 -13.65 0.50 -5.85
N LEU A 80 -13.67 1.48 -6.74
CA LEU A 80 -14.65 1.59 -7.81
C LEU A 80 -13.95 2.13 -9.05
N THR A 81 -14.20 1.49 -10.18
CA THR A 81 -13.77 1.96 -11.49
C THR A 81 -14.89 1.75 -12.50
N GLY A 82 -14.90 2.59 -13.53
CA GLY A 82 -15.86 2.49 -14.61
C GLY A 82 -15.71 3.63 -15.61
N PRO A 83 -16.53 3.61 -16.67
CA PRO A 83 -16.52 4.63 -17.70
C PRO A 83 -17.08 5.97 -17.18
N LEU A 84 -16.58 7.06 -17.74
CA LEU A 84 -17.01 8.44 -17.52
C LEU A 84 -17.26 9.11 -18.89
N GLY A 85 -18.33 8.67 -19.57
CA GLY A 85 -18.58 9.01 -20.97
C GLY A 85 -17.91 8.01 -21.91
N ASP A 86 -17.71 8.41 -23.17
CA ASP A 86 -17.32 7.48 -24.23
C ASP A 86 -15.80 7.23 -24.31
N GLU A 87 -14.98 8.19 -23.87
CA GLU A 87 -13.51 8.15 -24.02
C GLU A 87 -12.75 8.18 -22.69
N PHE A 88 -13.43 8.39 -21.57
CA PHE A 88 -12.79 8.50 -20.26
C PHE A 88 -13.25 7.38 -19.35
N SER A 89 -12.36 6.95 -18.46
CA SER A 89 -12.68 6.10 -17.32
C SER A 89 -12.09 6.70 -16.04
N PHE A 90 -12.67 6.33 -14.90
CA PHE A 90 -12.21 6.78 -13.60
C PHE A 90 -11.89 5.59 -12.70
N ARG A 91 -11.05 5.85 -11.70
CA ARG A 91 -10.82 4.94 -10.57
C ARG A 91 -10.78 5.74 -9.28
N LEU A 92 -11.56 5.29 -8.31
CA LEU A 92 -11.59 5.80 -6.94
C LEU A 92 -11.32 4.64 -5.99
N TYR A 93 -10.51 4.88 -4.96
CA TYR A 93 -10.36 3.93 -3.86
C TYR A 93 -10.20 4.67 -2.54
N GLY A 94 -10.57 4.01 -1.46
CA GLY A 94 -10.42 4.52 -0.11
C GLY A 94 -10.03 3.39 0.85
N ASN A 95 -9.34 3.76 1.92
CA ASN A 95 -8.89 2.83 2.93
C ASN A 95 -8.92 3.47 4.32
N LEU A 96 -9.36 2.67 5.29
CA LEU A 96 -9.29 2.97 6.70
C LEU A 96 -8.62 1.79 7.39
N ASP A 97 -7.48 2.03 8.01
CA ASP A 97 -6.75 1.04 8.81
C ASP A 97 -6.51 1.57 10.23
N LYS A 98 -6.52 0.65 11.20
CA LYS A 98 -6.11 0.93 12.56
C LYS A 98 -5.39 -0.28 13.13
N THR A 99 -4.13 -0.08 13.50
CA THR A 99 -3.33 -1.03 14.27
C THR A 99 -3.20 -0.53 15.69
N GLN A 100 -3.59 -1.36 16.66
CA GLN A 100 -3.42 -1.04 18.08
C GLN A 100 -1.92 -1.09 18.44
N ALA A 101 -1.54 -0.33 19.47
CA ALA A 101 -0.19 -0.42 20.01
C ALA A 101 -0.06 -1.69 20.85
N ASP A 102 1.16 -2.21 20.91
CA ASP A 102 1.51 -3.30 21.81
C ASP A 102 1.39 -2.84 23.28
N ALA A 103 0.95 -3.74 24.16
CA ALA A 103 0.96 -3.50 25.59
C ALA A 103 2.38 -3.73 26.15
N TRP A 104 2.73 -2.96 27.17
CA TRP A 104 4.02 -3.01 27.87
C TRP A 104 4.06 -4.09 28.94
#